data_AF-F6RGC9-F1
#
_entry.id   AF-F6RGC9-F1
#
_cell.length_a   1.000
_cell.length_b   1.000
_cell.length_c   1.000
_cell.angle_alpha   90.00
_cell.angle_beta   90.00
_cell.angle_gamma   90.00
#
_symmetry.space_group_name_H-M   'P 1'
#
loop_
_entity.id
_entity.type
_entity.pdbx_description
1 polymer ?
#
loop_
_entity_poly.entity_id
_entity_poly.type
_entity_poly.pdbx_seq_one_letter_code
_entity_poly.pdbx_strand_id
1 'polypeptide(L)'
;SVRSSFVWYRKNLLFDSPENATSIVSADLGLNISINNLPEPVVIEHDGVFAKHGLSPANKQSLTVNKTQLSCVYWDFDTGGWETAGCWLNYTSDKPVCLCSHLTNFALLVTTIQVPSGTALSVVSDIGCVISIVGLFLTIIAHLLHRDTRNRRPAKILLNICSNLLIAYFIFVVGVSQTSNRTGCKVVAVLLHYFFLTTWCWMSVYSYDMYMSLVKVFHKSQHQFLQRTSLFAYVVPFVIVVISASVTMGY
;
A
#
# COMPACT_ATOMS: atom_id res chain seq x y z
N SER A 1 14.35 37.76 7.78
CA SER A 1 13.27 36.87 8.27
C SER A 1 13.38 35.57 7.50
N VAL A 2 13.88 34.51 8.12
CA VAL A 2 14.05 33.20 7.47
C VAL A 2 12.77 32.40 7.71
N ARG A 3 12.17 31.86 6.65
CA ARG A 3 10.89 31.15 6.71
C ARG A 3 11.16 29.65 6.84
N SER A 4 11.09 29.11 8.06
CA SER A 4 11.16 27.67 8.29
C SER A 4 9.83 27.01 7.91
N SER A 5 9.88 25.97 7.08
CA SER A 5 8.72 25.15 6.71
C SER A 5 8.91 23.74 7.25
N PHE A 6 7.97 23.26 8.06
CA PHE A 6 7.98 21.91 8.59
C PHE A 6 7.03 21.06 7.75
N VAL A 7 7.52 19.93 7.23
CA VAL A 7 6.70 19.00 6.44
C VAL A 7 6.75 17.62 7.08
N TRP A 8 5.57 17.08 7.37
CA TRP A 8 5.42 15.78 8.00
C TRP A 8 5.06 14.71 6.96
N TYR A 9 5.95 13.75 6.76
CA TYR A 9 5.73 12.65 5.83
C TYR A 9 5.43 11.36 6.59
N ARG A 10 4.18 10.89 6.46
CA ARG A 10 3.71 9.63 7.07
C ARG A 10 4.22 8.38 6.32
N LYS A 11 4.87 8.54 5.14
CA LYS A 11 5.42 7.44 4.32
C LYS A 11 6.69 7.89 3.59
N ASN A 12 7.59 6.94 3.35
CA ASN A 12 8.86 7.08 2.61
C ASN A 12 8.71 7.19 1.08
N LEU A 13 7.56 7.63 0.57
CA LEU A 13 7.27 7.63 -0.88
C LEU A 13 8.08 8.67 -1.67
N LEU A 14 8.65 9.68 -1.00
CA LEU A 14 9.45 10.74 -1.62
C LEU A 14 10.97 10.55 -1.39
N PHE A 15 11.36 9.71 -0.43
CA PHE A 15 12.75 9.49 -0.04
C PHE A 15 12.93 8.02 0.32
N ASP A 16 13.53 7.24 -0.59
CA ASP A 16 13.70 5.80 -0.42
C ASP A 16 14.67 5.55 0.74
N SER A 17 14.18 4.95 1.83
CA SER A 17 14.99 4.60 3.00
C SER A 17 15.25 3.08 2.98
N PRO A 18 16.51 2.63 3.15
CA PRO A 18 16.83 1.20 3.20
C PRO A 18 16.20 0.50 4.42
N GLU A 19 15.85 1.25 5.46
CA GLU A 19 15.14 0.74 6.64
C GLU A 19 13.67 1.17 6.61
N ASN A 20 12.74 0.27 6.96
CA ASN A 20 11.28 0.47 7.01
C ASN A 20 10.88 1.58 7.99
N ALA A 21 11.15 2.83 7.61
CA ALA A 21 10.86 4.02 8.40
C ALA A 21 9.35 4.25 8.47
N THR A 22 8.82 4.36 9.69
CA THR A 22 7.39 4.52 9.94
C THR A 22 6.95 5.98 9.88
N SER A 23 7.86 6.93 10.08
CA SER A 23 7.60 8.36 9.97
C SER A 23 8.89 9.11 9.72
N ILE A 24 8.83 10.11 8.83
CA ILE A 24 9.94 11.00 8.46
C ILE A 24 9.45 12.42 8.73
N VAL A 25 10.11 13.13 9.64
CA VAL A 25 9.76 14.51 9.98
C VAL A 25 10.83 15.43 9.43
N SER A 26 10.56 16.12 8.31
CA SER A 26 11.56 16.98 7.67
C SER A 26 11.39 18.45 8.01
N ALA A 27 12.49 19.14 8.33
CA ALA A 27 12.51 20.59 8.49
C ALA A 27 13.35 21.23 7.37
N ASP A 28 12.72 22.10 6.58
CA ASP A 28 13.37 22.83 5.49
C ASP A 28 13.37 24.34 5.77
N LEU A 29 14.50 24.98 5.51
CA LEU A 29 14.66 26.44 5.62
C LEU A 29 14.42 27.14 4.28
N GLY A 30 14.12 26.39 3.21
CA GLY A 30 13.81 26.92 1.88
C GLY A 30 15.00 27.61 1.20
N LEU A 31 16.22 27.34 1.69
CA LEU A 31 17.47 27.88 1.17
C LEU A 31 18.22 26.73 0.51
N ASN A 32 18.59 26.90 -0.77
CA ASN A 32 19.39 25.93 -1.52
C ASN A 32 20.89 26.05 -1.14
N ILE A 33 21.19 26.10 0.16
CA ILE A 33 22.52 26.37 0.73
C ILE A 33 22.72 25.44 1.93
N SER A 34 23.76 24.61 1.92
CA SER A 34 24.24 23.84 3.07
C SER A 34 25.24 24.69 3.86
N ILE A 35 24.90 25.08 5.09
CA ILE A 35 25.82 25.82 5.97
C ILE A 35 26.45 24.86 6.96
N ASN A 36 27.77 24.78 6.94
CA ASN A 36 28.55 23.87 7.78
C ASN A 36 29.19 24.63 8.95
N ASN A 37 29.42 23.96 10.09
CA ASN A 37 30.08 24.51 11.30
C ASN A 37 29.34 25.69 11.95
N LEU A 38 28.09 25.47 12.37
CA LEU A 38 27.39 26.45 13.19
C LEU A 38 28.02 26.54 14.60
N PRO A 39 28.22 27.75 15.15
CA PRO A 39 28.76 27.94 16.50
C PRO A 39 27.80 27.44 17.60
N GLU A 40 26.49 27.38 17.30
CA GLU A 40 25.47 26.76 18.14
C GLU A 40 24.64 25.76 17.29
N PRO A 41 24.45 24.51 17.75
CA PRO A 41 23.71 23.50 17.01
C PRO A 41 22.21 23.78 16.99
N VAL A 42 21.54 23.43 15.89
CA VAL A 42 20.08 23.55 15.78
C VAL A 42 19.42 22.50 16.66
N VAL A 43 18.46 22.93 17.48
CA VAL A 43 17.69 22.10 18.42
C VAL A 43 16.34 21.76 17.81
N ILE A 44 16.08 20.48 17.56
CA ILE A 44 14.75 19.99 17.15
C ILE A 44 14.13 19.21 18.31
N GLU A 45 13.09 19.79 18.92
CA GLU A 45 12.36 19.19 20.03
C GLU A 45 11.10 18.47 19.52
N HIS A 46 10.93 17.20 19.87
CA HIS A 46 9.78 16.41 19.47
C HIS A 46 8.84 16.13 20.66
N ASP A 47 7.64 16.72 20.61
CA ASP A 47 6.60 16.54 21.66
C ASP A 47 5.82 15.21 21.55
N GLY A 48 6.04 14.42 20.50
CA GLY A 48 5.25 13.22 20.19
C GLY A 48 5.87 11.87 20.58
N VAL A 49 7.13 11.85 21.02
CA VAL A 49 7.85 10.61 21.37
C VAL A 49 8.02 10.54 22.88
N PHE A 50 6.99 10.05 23.59
CA PHE A 50 7.03 9.85 25.03
C PHE A 50 7.90 8.63 25.39
N ALA A 51 9.21 8.81 25.39
CA ALA A 51 10.16 7.84 25.94
C ALA A 51 10.68 8.35 27.30
N LYS A 52 9.93 8.11 28.39
CA LYS A 52 10.46 8.33 29.75
C LYS A 52 11.43 7.20 30.10
N HIS A 53 12.72 7.33 29.82
CA HIS A 53 13.74 6.45 30.40
C HIS A 53 15.04 7.17 30.75
N GLY A 54 15.59 6.76 31.90
CA GLY A 54 16.63 7.45 32.67
C GLY A 54 18.05 7.40 32.10
N LEU A 55 18.90 8.16 32.80
CA LEU A 55 20.27 8.53 32.45
C LEU A 55 21.13 7.34 31.99
N SER A 56 21.63 7.42 30.75
CA SER A 56 22.67 6.56 30.17
C SER A 56 23.44 7.37 29.09
N PRO A 57 24.65 7.02 28.66
CA PRO A 57 25.69 7.97 28.25
C PRO A 57 25.36 8.82 27.00
N ALA A 58 25.52 10.15 27.13
CA ALA A 58 25.39 11.12 26.06
C ALA A 58 26.27 10.79 24.82
N ASN A 59 25.84 11.24 23.64
CA ASN A 59 26.46 11.03 22.31
C ASN A 59 26.29 9.63 21.70
N LYS A 60 25.07 9.30 21.24
CA LYS A 60 24.85 8.20 20.27
C LYS A 60 24.07 8.68 19.06
N GLN A 61 24.34 8.08 17.90
CA GLN A 61 23.64 8.38 16.64
C GLN A 61 22.23 7.79 16.59
N SER A 62 21.95 6.78 17.41
CA SER A 62 20.64 6.13 17.50
C SER A 62 20.29 5.67 18.91
N LEU A 63 19.00 5.72 19.27
CA LEU A 63 18.44 5.24 20.53
C LEU A 63 17.33 4.23 20.28
N THR A 64 17.40 3.08 20.93
CA THR A 64 16.34 2.06 20.85
C THR A 64 15.48 2.09 22.12
N VAL A 65 14.20 2.41 21.98
CA VAL A 65 13.20 2.44 23.07
C VAL A 65 12.05 1.51 22.72
N ASN A 66 11.73 0.53 23.58
CA ASN A 66 10.57 -0.36 23.40
C ASN A 66 10.44 -0.90 21.96
N LYS A 67 11.51 -1.47 21.41
CA LYS A 67 11.57 -1.97 20.02
C LYS A 67 11.34 -0.86 18.96
N THR A 68 11.73 0.37 19.25
CA THR A 68 11.67 1.50 18.32
C THR A 68 13.05 2.14 18.28
N GLN A 69 13.74 2.09 17.16
CA GLN A 69 15.02 2.76 16.97
C GLN A 69 14.79 4.15 16.38
N LEU A 70 15.26 5.15 17.12
CA LEU A 70 15.26 6.56 16.75
C LEU A 70 16.66 6.92 16.28
N SER A 71 16.80 7.43 15.06
CA SER A 71 18.07 7.88 14.51
C SER A 71 17.93 9.31 13.98
N CYS A 72 18.89 10.17 14.34
CA CYS A 72 18.98 11.52 13.77
C CYS A 72 19.72 11.45 12.45
N VAL A 73 19.06 11.79 11.35
CA VAL A 73 19.63 11.75 10.00
C VAL A 73 19.31 13.03 9.23
N TYR A 74 20.04 13.28 8.16
CA TYR A 74 19.70 14.30 7.18
C TYR A 74 19.69 13.67 5.79
N TRP A 75 18.91 14.28 4.89
CA TRP A 75 18.94 13.89 3.49
C TRP A 75 20.06 14.64 2.78
N ASP A 76 21.02 13.89 2.22
CA ASP A 76 22.06 14.45 1.38
C ASP A 76 21.61 14.43 -0.09
N PHE A 77 21.52 15.62 -0.69
CA PHE A 77 21.12 15.79 -2.08
C PHE A 77 22.25 15.46 -3.07
N ASP A 78 23.51 15.49 -2.64
CA ASP A 78 24.65 15.17 -3.49
C ASP A 78 24.82 13.66 -3.66
N THR A 79 24.64 12.88 -2.58
CA THR A 79 24.68 11.42 -2.62
C THR A 79 23.31 10.77 -2.85
N GLY A 80 22.21 11.52 -2.70
CA GLY A 80 20.84 11.02 -2.85
C GLY A 80 20.47 9.98 -1.79
N GLY A 81 20.98 10.13 -0.57
CA GLY A 81 20.85 9.15 0.51
C GLY A 81 20.72 9.77 1.91
N TRP A 82 20.37 8.92 2.88
CA TRP A 82 20.32 9.29 4.29
C TRP A 82 21.71 9.21 4.92
N GLU A 83 22.17 10.30 5.53
CA GLU A 83 23.43 10.34 6.24
C GLU A 83 23.27 10.74 7.71
N THR A 84 24.20 10.27 8.54
CA THR A 84 24.30 10.60 9.98
C THR A 84 25.47 11.54 10.30
N ALA A 85 26.26 11.92 9.30
CA ALA A 85 27.47 12.71 9.50
C ALA A 85 27.16 14.09 10.11
N GLY A 86 27.75 14.41 11.27
CA GLY A 86 27.54 15.69 11.94
C GLY A 86 26.23 15.83 12.70
N CYS A 87 25.45 14.76 12.87
CA CYS A 87 24.23 14.73 13.69
C CYS A 87 24.36 13.74 14.85
N TRP A 88 23.84 14.11 16.03
CA TRP A 88 23.82 13.25 17.21
C TRP A 88 22.54 13.45 18.02
N LEU A 89 22.11 12.40 18.70
CA LEU A 89 20.97 12.44 19.59
C LEU A 89 21.42 12.85 20.99
N ASN A 90 20.79 13.88 21.55
CA ASN A 90 20.89 14.24 22.95
C ASN A 90 19.57 13.93 23.66
N TYR A 91 19.62 12.99 24.60
CA TYR A 91 18.46 12.53 25.37
C TYR A 91 18.64 12.82 26.87
N THR A 92 19.51 13.78 27.19
CA THR A 92 19.75 14.25 28.57
C THR A 92 18.57 15.10 29.11
N SER A 93 17.68 15.53 28.23
CA SER A 93 16.46 16.29 28.55
C SER A 93 15.25 15.34 28.66
N ASP A 94 14.15 15.78 29.31
CA ASP A 94 12.88 15.04 29.40
C ASP A 94 12.31 14.60 28.03
N LYS A 95 12.83 15.17 26.93
CA LYS A 95 12.51 14.83 25.55
C LYS A 95 13.80 14.58 24.75
N PRO A 96 13.84 13.57 23.87
CA PRO A 96 14.98 13.36 22.99
C PRO A 96 15.06 14.47 21.93
N VAL A 97 16.24 15.07 21.78
CA VAL A 97 16.54 16.17 20.86
C VAL A 97 17.61 15.72 19.87
N CYS A 98 17.41 16.01 18.58
CA CYS A 98 18.48 15.88 17.58
C CYS A 98 19.28 17.17 17.48
N LEU A 99 20.60 17.05 17.54
CA LEU A 99 21.56 18.14 17.40
C LEU A 99 22.40 17.87 16.15
N CYS A 100 22.50 18.84 15.24
CA CYS A 100 23.33 18.74 14.05
C CYS A 100 24.23 19.98 13.91
N SER A 101 25.47 19.79 13.47
CA SER A 101 26.47 20.86 13.25
C SER A 101 26.37 21.55 11.88
N HIS A 102 25.36 21.19 11.09
CA HIS A 102 25.14 21.63 9.71
C HIS A 102 23.69 22.06 9.53
N LEU A 103 23.42 23.00 8.62
CA LEU A 103 22.10 23.49 8.26
C LEU A 103 21.69 22.88 6.91
N THR A 104 21.17 21.66 6.95
CA THR A 104 20.65 20.92 5.80
C THR A 104 19.24 20.40 6.13
N ASN A 105 18.48 19.97 5.12
CA ASN A 105 17.11 19.48 5.30
C ASN A 105 17.12 18.28 6.28
N PHE A 106 16.72 18.51 7.53
CA PHE A 106 16.85 17.50 8.59
C PHE A 106 15.67 16.56 8.57
N ALA A 107 15.86 15.27 8.86
CA ALA A 107 14.75 14.38 9.13
C ALA A 107 14.94 13.48 10.35
N LEU A 108 13.95 13.40 11.23
CA LEU A 108 13.93 12.35 12.25
C LEU A 108 13.48 11.03 11.60
N LEU A 109 14.33 9.99 11.66
CA LEU A 109 13.97 8.65 11.21
C LEU A 109 13.50 7.81 12.40
N VAL A 110 12.23 7.42 12.38
CA VAL A 110 11.66 6.49 13.36
C VAL A 110 11.50 5.13 12.70
N THR A 111 12.19 4.12 13.24
CA THR A 111 12.09 2.73 12.77
C THR A 111 11.53 1.89 13.92
N THR A 112 10.39 1.23 13.71
CA THR A 112 9.91 0.24 14.68
C THR A 112 10.59 -1.08 14.37
N ILE A 113 11.38 -1.61 15.30
CA ILE A 113 11.84 -3.00 15.31
C ILE A 113 10.57 -3.86 15.33
N GLN A 114 10.26 -4.48 14.19
CA GLN A 114 9.00 -5.16 13.90
C GLN A 114 8.53 -6.08 15.06
N VAL A 115 7.55 -5.60 15.82
CA VAL A 115 6.62 -6.44 16.57
C VAL A 115 5.52 -6.83 15.58
N PRO A 116 5.15 -8.11 15.45
CA PRO A 116 4.20 -8.57 14.43
C PRO A 116 2.76 -8.19 14.80
N SER A 117 2.45 -6.90 14.75
CA SER A 117 1.11 -6.31 14.92
C SER A 117 0.18 -6.58 13.74
N GLY A 118 0.69 -7.18 12.65
CA GLY A 118 -0.09 -7.61 11.49
C GLY A 118 -0.71 -9.01 11.60
N THR A 119 -0.41 -9.78 12.64
CA THR A 119 -0.84 -11.19 12.76
C THR A 119 -2.36 -11.34 12.83
N ALA A 120 -3.05 -10.53 13.63
CA ALA A 120 -4.51 -10.64 13.77
C ALA A 120 -5.26 -10.33 12.46
N LEU A 121 -4.88 -9.26 11.76
CA LEU A 121 -5.56 -8.83 10.53
C LEU A 121 -5.25 -9.77 9.34
N SER A 122 -4.02 -10.28 9.28
CA SER A 122 -3.63 -11.29 8.28
C SER A 122 -4.34 -12.62 8.51
N VAL A 123 -4.47 -13.08 9.76
CA VAL A 123 -5.17 -14.34 10.07
C VAL A 123 -6.66 -14.26 9.71
N VAL A 124 -7.33 -13.15 10.02
CA VAL A 124 -8.74 -12.96 9.63
C VAL A 124 -8.90 -12.93 8.10
N SER A 125 -7.99 -12.25 7.40
CA SER A 125 -8.01 -12.17 5.93
C SER A 125 -7.77 -13.51 5.26
N ASP A 126 -6.84 -14.32 5.82
CA ASP A 126 -6.51 -15.65 5.31
C ASP A 126 -7.67 -16.64 5.48
N ILE A 127 -8.26 -16.70 6.69
CA ILE A 127 -9.45 -17.52 6.97
C ILE A 127 -10.62 -17.10 6.07
N GLY A 128 -10.84 -15.78 5.93
CA GLY A 128 -11.88 -15.24 5.04
C GLY A 128 -11.69 -15.64 3.58
N CYS A 129 -10.45 -15.66 3.09
CA CYS A 129 -10.12 -16.11 1.74
C CYS A 129 -10.44 -17.59 1.55
N VAL A 130 -10.04 -18.46 2.48
CA VAL A 130 -10.31 -19.90 2.39
C VAL A 130 -11.82 -20.19 2.35
N ILE A 131 -12.59 -19.59 3.26
CA ILE A 131 -14.05 -19.75 3.30
C ILE A 131 -14.68 -19.27 1.99
N SER A 132 -14.22 -18.12 1.46
CA SER A 132 -14.72 -17.56 0.20
C SER A 132 -14.41 -18.46 -1.00
N ILE A 133 -13.19 -19.00 -1.08
CA ILE A 133 -12.78 -19.94 -2.15
C ILE A 133 -13.67 -21.18 -2.13
N VAL A 134 -13.89 -21.78 -0.95
CA VAL A 134 -14.76 -22.95 -0.79
C VAL A 134 -16.19 -22.63 -1.21
N GLY A 135 -16.75 -21.50 -0.76
CA GLY A 135 -18.10 -21.06 -1.13
C GLY A 135 -18.27 -20.82 -2.63
N LEU A 136 -17.28 -20.18 -3.28
CA LEU A 136 -17.28 -19.96 -4.73
C LEU A 136 -17.22 -21.27 -5.50
N PHE A 137 -16.37 -22.21 -5.06
CA PHE A 137 -16.23 -23.50 -5.70
C PHE A 137 -17.53 -24.32 -5.61
N LEU A 138 -18.17 -24.35 -4.44
CA LEU A 138 -19.48 -24.99 -4.26
C LEU A 138 -20.56 -24.33 -5.11
N THR A 139 -20.55 -23.00 -5.23
CA THR A 139 -21.51 -22.26 -6.08
C THR A 139 -21.36 -22.62 -7.55
N ILE A 140 -20.12 -22.76 -8.04
CA ILE A 140 -19.81 -23.20 -9.41
C ILE A 140 -20.32 -24.62 -9.62
N ILE A 141 -20.02 -25.55 -8.71
CA ILE A 141 -20.49 -26.95 -8.81
C ILE A 141 -22.02 -27.01 -8.82
N ALA A 142 -22.70 -26.30 -7.92
CA ALA A 142 -24.16 -26.27 -7.87
C ALA A 142 -24.79 -25.81 -9.20
N HIS A 143 -24.20 -24.80 -9.84
CA HIS A 143 -24.64 -24.31 -11.16
C HIS A 143 -24.35 -25.29 -12.30
N LEU A 144 -23.28 -26.08 -12.20
CA LEU A 144 -22.93 -27.10 -13.21
C LEU A 144 -23.84 -28.33 -13.10
N LEU A 145 -24.20 -28.74 -11.88
CA LEU A 145 -25.07 -29.89 -11.62
C LEU A 145 -26.53 -29.60 -11.97
N HIS A 146 -27.04 -28.40 -11.68
CA HIS A 146 -28.40 -28.01 -12.06
C HIS A 146 -28.47 -27.55 -13.52
N ARG A 147 -28.70 -28.53 -14.40
CA ARG A 147 -28.81 -28.36 -15.86
C ARG A 147 -29.88 -27.35 -16.27
N ASP A 148 -30.99 -27.27 -15.53
CA ASP A 148 -32.10 -26.34 -15.78
C ASP A 148 -31.73 -24.88 -15.53
N THR A 149 -30.83 -24.62 -14.59
CA THR A 149 -30.38 -23.26 -14.23
C THR A 149 -29.24 -22.81 -15.16
N ARG A 150 -28.39 -23.74 -15.61
CA ARG A 150 -27.21 -23.47 -16.46
C ARG A 150 -27.52 -22.76 -17.77
N ASN A 151 -28.67 -23.00 -18.37
CA ASN A 151 -28.98 -22.40 -19.68
C ASN A 151 -29.54 -20.97 -19.58
N ARG A 152 -29.84 -20.51 -18.36
CA ARG A 152 -30.33 -19.15 -18.11
C ARG A 152 -29.20 -18.12 -18.23
N ARG A 153 -29.52 -16.95 -18.76
CA ARG A 153 -28.60 -15.79 -18.88
C ARG A 153 -27.95 -15.39 -17.54
N PRO A 154 -28.72 -15.17 -16.45
CA PRO A 154 -28.13 -14.77 -15.17
C PRO A 154 -27.16 -15.82 -14.61
N ALA A 155 -27.43 -17.11 -14.84
CA ALA A 155 -26.54 -18.19 -14.40
C ALA A 155 -25.17 -18.15 -15.11
N LYS A 156 -25.15 -17.85 -16.42
CA LYS A 156 -23.89 -17.69 -17.18
C LYS A 156 -23.08 -16.48 -16.71
N ILE A 157 -23.76 -15.38 -16.40
CA ILE A 157 -23.13 -14.17 -15.87
C ILE A 157 -22.54 -14.45 -14.48
N LEU A 158 -23.30 -15.08 -13.59
CA LEU A 158 -22.85 -15.44 -12.24
C LEU A 158 -21.65 -16.41 -12.29
N LEU A 159 -21.65 -17.35 -13.23
CA LEU A 159 -20.51 -18.25 -13.43
C LEU A 159 -19.23 -17.46 -13.77
N ASN A 160 -19.30 -16.49 -14.68
CA ASN A 160 -18.16 -15.63 -15.00
C ASN A 160 -17.68 -14.82 -13.79
N ILE A 161 -18.60 -14.27 -12.98
CA ILE A 161 -18.27 -13.55 -11.74
C ILE A 161 -17.51 -14.48 -10.77
N CYS A 162 -18.08 -15.65 -10.48
CA CYS A 162 -17.47 -16.61 -9.57
C CYS A 162 -16.11 -17.10 -10.09
N SER A 163 -15.97 -17.34 -11.40
CA SER A 163 -14.69 -17.76 -11.99
C SER A 163 -13.61 -16.67 -11.89
N ASN A 164 -13.92 -15.41 -12.22
CA ASN A 164 -12.96 -14.31 -12.10
C ASN A 164 -12.51 -14.12 -10.64
N LEU A 165 -13.46 -14.17 -9.71
CA LEU A 165 -13.18 -13.99 -8.29
C LEU A 165 -12.37 -15.16 -7.70
N LEU A 166 -12.65 -16.40 -8.12
CA LEU A 166 -11.87 -17.58 -7.75
C LEU A 166 -10.41 -17.46 -8.21
N ILE A 167 -10.19 -17.02 -9.46
CA ILE A 167 -8.85 -16.79 -10.00
C ILE A 167 -8.14 -15.69 -9.21
N ALA A 168 -8.82 -14.58 -8.90
CA ALA A 168 -8.26 -13.51 -8.09
C ALA A 168 -7.81 -14.01 -6.71
N TYR A 169 -8.65 -14.78 -6.02
CA TYR A 169 -8.29 -15.33 -4.71
C TYR A 169 -7.12 -16.32 -4.78
N PHE A 170 -7.06 -17.16 -5.82
CA PHE A 170 -5.92 -18.05 -6.03
C PHE A 170 -4.62 -17.26 -6.22
N ILE A 171 -4.65 -16.22 -7.07
CA ILE A 171 -3.51 -15.32 -7.27
C ILE A 171 -3.10 -14.62 -5.97
N PHE A 172 -4.07 -14.20 -5.16
CA PHE A 172 -3.81 -13.57 -3.86
C PHE A 172 -3.10 -14.51 -2.89
N VAL A 173 -3.58 -15.75 -2.75
CA VAL A 173 -2.99 -16.77 -1.86
C VAL A 173 -1.58 -17.16 -2.32
N VAL A 174 -1.36 -17.33 -3.61
CA VAL A 174 0.00 -17.60 -4.12
C VAL A 174 0.89 -16.36 -3.94
N GLY A 175 0.36 -15.17 -4.19
CA GLY A 175 1.09 -13.91 -4.16
C GLY A 175 1.55 -13.48 -2.77
N VAL A 176 0.74 -13.73 -1.72
CA VAL A 176 1.11 -13.38 -0.35
C VAL A 176 2.31 -14.18 0.16
N SER A 177 2.49 -15.41 -0.35
CA SER A 177 3.60 -16.28 0.04
C SER A 177 4.95 -15.92 -0.61
N GLN A 178 4.94 -15.20 -1.74
CA GLN A 178 6.12 -14.95 -2.57
C GLN A 178 6.44 -13.45 -2.74
N THR A 179 6.62 -12.75 -1.62
CA THR A 179 6.94 -11.30 -1.61
C THR A 179 8.41 -10.97 -1.86
N SER A 180 9.29 -11.98 -1.97
CA SER A 180 10.74 -11.77 -2.14
C SER A 180 11.12 -11.18 -3.51
N ASN A 181 10.36 -11.47 -4.57
CA ASN A 181 10.65 -10.98 -5.91
C ASN A 181 9.85 -9.70 -6.23
N ARG A 182 10.53 -8.54 -6.32
CA ARG A 182 9.93 -7.23 -6.66
C ARG A 182 9.12 -7.28 -7.96
N THR A 183 9.62 -7.96 -8.99
CA THR A 183 8.92 -8.08 -10.29
C THR A 183 7.67 -8.95 -10.15
N GLY A 184 7.76 -10.05 -9.41
CA GLY A 184 6.62 -10.93 -9.12
C GLY A 184 5.50 -10.19 -8.38
N CYS A 185 5.86 -9.42 -7.35
CA CYS A 185 4.89 -8.61 -6.58
C CYS A 185 4.14 -7.60 -7.48
N LYS A 186 4.85 -6.90 -8.37
CA LYS A 186 4.24 -5.98 -9.34
C LYS A 186 3.26 -6.72 -10.27
N VAL A 187 3.66 -7.87 -10.82
CA VAL A 187 2.80 -8.66 -11.72
C VAL A 187 1.54 -9.14 -10.99
N VAL A 188 1.68 -9.68 -9.78
CA VAL A 188 0.55 -10.11 -8.94
C VAL A 188 -0.41 -8.95 -8.69
N ALA A 189 0.11 -7.77 -8.33
CA ALA A 189 -0.71 -6.59 -8.09
C ALA A 189 -1.51 -6.16 -9.34
N VAL A 190 -0.86 -6.14 -10.51
CA VAL A 190 -1.50 -5.82 -11.79
C VAL A 190 -2.59 -6.84 -12.14
N LEU A 191 -2.30 -8.14 -11.98
CA LEU A 191 -3.27 -9.21 -12.24
C LEU A 191 -4.47 -9.12 -11.30
N LEU A 192 -4.26 -8.93 -9.99
CA LEU A 192 -5.34 -8.77 -9.03
C LEU A 192 -6.21 -7.57 -9.37
N HIS A 193 -5.59 -6.44 -9.71
CA HIS A 193 -6.31 -5.24 -10.13
C HIS A 193 -7.22 -5.52 -11.34
N TYR A 194 -6.70 -6.22 -12.35
CA TYR A 194 -7.48 -6.62 -13.52
C TYR A 194 -8.67 -7.52 -13.18
N PHE A 195 -8.47 -8.58 -12.41
CA PHE A 195 -9.55 -9.51 -12.08
C PHE A 195 -10.63 -8.89 -11.18
N PHE A 196 -10.25 -8.02 -10.24
CA PHE A 196 -11.23 -7.30 -9.42
C PHE A 196 -12.07 -6.33 -10.23
N LEU A 197 -11.46 -5.55 -11.13
CA LEU A 197 -12.19 -4.66 -12.04
C LEU A 197 -13.12 -5.44 -12.98
N THR A 198 -12.64 -6.55 -13.52
CA THR A 198 -13.44 -7.44 -14.37
C THR A 198 -14.65 -7.98 -13.61
N THR A 199 -14.45 -8.40 -12.35
CA THR A 199 -15.54 -8.85 -11.48
C THR A 199 -16.56 -7.73 -11.25
N TRP A 200 -16.10 -6.51 -10.96
CA TRP A 200 -16.95 -5.33 -10.82
C TRP A 200 -17.78 -5.04 -12.07
N CYS A 201 -17.16 -5.04 -13.26
CA CYS A 201 -17.87 -4.84 -14.51
C CYS A 201 -18.93 -5.94 -14.75
N TRP A 202 -18.61 -7.20 -14.49
CA TRP A 202 -19.57 -8.30 -14.57
C TRP A 202 -20.72 -8.17 -13.55
N MET A 203 -20.44 -7.72 -12.33
CA MET A 203 -21.47 -7.43 -11.32
C MET A 203 -22.40 -6.30 -11.76
N SER A 204 -21.87 -5.25 -12.41
CA SER A 204 -22.69 -4.19 -13.00
C SER A 204 -23.59 -4.72 -14.12
N VAL A 205 -23.06 -5.60 -14.98
CA VAL A 205 -23.85 -6.26 -16.04
C VAL A 205 -24.95 -7.15 -15.43
N TYR A 206 -24.64 -7.90 -14.37
CA TYR A 206 -25.60 -8.73 -13.66
C TYR A 206 -26.74 -7.90 -13.05
N SER A 207 -26.40 -6.80 -12.38
CA SER A 207 -27.38 -5.87 -11.82
C SER A 207 -28.28 -5.26 -12.91
N TYR A 208 -27.69 -4.87 -14.04
CA TYR A 208 -28.44 -4.35 -15.19
C TYR A 208 -29.36 -5.39 -15.83
N ASP A 209 -28.92 -6.65 -15.96
CA ASP A 209 -29.73 -7.75 -16.47
C ASP A 209 -30.94 -8.02 -15.55
N MET A 210 -30.72 -8.04 -14.23
CA MET A 210 -31.79 -8.18 -13.24
C MET A 210 -32.80 -7.04 -13.34
N TYR A 211 -32.32 -5.79 -13.43
CA TYR A 211 -33.19 -4.61 -13.60
C TYR A 211 -34.01 -4.69 -14.89
N MET A 212 -33.38 -5.03 -16.01
CA MET A 212 -34.08 -5.14 -17.30
C MET A 212 -35.07 -6.30 -17.33
N SER A 213 -34.78 -7.42 -16.64
CA SER A 213 -35.71 -8.55 -16.52
C SER A 213 -36.98 -8.19 -15.75
N LEU A 214 -36.94 -7.17 -14.88
CA LEU A 214 -38.13 -6.66 -14.17
C LEU A 214 -38.92 -5.66 -15.03
N VAL A 215 -38.24 -4.87 -15.87
CA VAL A 215 -38.86 -3.75 -16.61
C VAL A 215 -39.30 -4.13 -18.03
N LYS A 216 -38.57 -5.02 -18.72
CA LYS A 216 -38.79 -5.34 -20.14
C LYS A 216 -39.14 -6.80 -20.34
N VAL A 217 -40.31 -7.04 -20.91
CA VAL A 217 -40.85 -8.39 -21.20
C VAL A 217 -40.26 -9.01 -22.48
N PHE A 218 -39.66 -8.20 -23.37
CA PHE A 218 -39.10 -8.67 -24.64
C PHE A 218 -37.65 -9.16 -24.53
N HIS A 219 -37.44 -10.44 -24.81
CA HIS A 219 -36.14 -11.08 -24.73
C HIS A 219 -35.29 -10.82 -26.00
N LYS A 220 -34.26 -9.97 -25.90
CA LYS A 220 -33.19 -9.86 -26.93
C LYS A 220 -32.49 -11.21 -27.10
N SER A 221 -31.92 -11.55 -28.26
CA SER A 221 -31.22 -12.83 -28.46
C SER A 221 -30.12 -13.07 -27.40
N GLN A 222 -30.18 -14.22 -26.71
CA GLN A 222 -29.30 -14.59 -25.59
C GLN A 222 -27.81 -14.55 -25.97
N HIS A 223 -27.48 -15.02 -27.18
CA HIS A 223 -26.09 -15.11 -27.64
C HIS A 223 -25.49 -13.73 -27.90
N GLN A 224 -26.22 -12.86 -28.60
CA GLN A 224 -25.76 -11.52 -28.96
C GLN A 224 -25.61 -10.61 -27.73
N PHE A 225 -26.49 -10.77 -26.73
CA PHE A 225 -26.39 -10.03 -25.47
C PHE A 225 -25.11 -10.41 -24.73
N LEU A 226 -24.87 -11.71 -24.51
CA LEU A 226 -23.71 -12.19 -23.76
C LEU A 226 -22.38 -11.82 -24.44
N GLN A 227 -22.31 -11.89 -25.77
CA GLN A 227 -21.10 -11.52 -26.50
C GLN A 227 -20.79 -10.02 -26.36
N ARG A 228 -21.79 -9.16 -26.48
CA ARG A 228 -21.61 -7.70 -26.40
C ARG A 228 -21.29 -7.23 -24.98
N THR A 229 -21.94 -7.80 -23.96
CA THR A 229 -21.65 -7.46 -22.55
C THR A 229 -20.33 -8.04 -22.07
N SER A 230 -19.95 -9.23 -22.54
CA SER A 230 -18.62 -9.82 -22.26
C SER A 230 -17.51 -8.94 -22.81
N LEU A 231 -17.62 -8.49 -24.06
CA LEU A 231 -16.62 -7.60 -24.66
C LEU A 231 -16.46 -6.31 -23.84
N PHE A 232 -17.56 -5.69 -23.43
CA PHE A 232 -17.51 -4.53 -22.54
C PHE A 232 -16.86 -4.84 -21.19
N ALA A 233 -17.27 -5.94 -20.54
CA ALA A 233 -16.84 -6.31 -19.20
C ALA A 233 -15.36 -6.71 -19.11
N TYR A 234 -14.71 -7.10 -20.22
CA TYR A 234 -13.27 -7.39 -20.27
C TYR A 234 -12.43 -6.24 -20.82
N VAL A 235 -12.91 -5.52 -21.84
CA VAL A 235 -12.15 -4.43 -22.47
C VAL A 235 -12.00 -3.23 -21.54
N VAL A 236 -13.05 -2.86 -20.80
CA VAL A 236 -12.99 -1.71 -19.89
C VAL A 236 -11.94 -1.90 -18.78
N PRO A 237 -11.93 -3.03 -18.01
CA PRO A 237 -10.87 -3.31 -17.07
C PRO A 237 -9.47 -3.32 -17.67
N PHE A 238 -9.31 -3.88 -18.88
CA PHE A 238 -8.02 -3.93 -19.55
C PHE A 238 -7.45 -2.53 -19.80
N VAL A 239 -8.27 -1.61 -20.33
CA VAL A 239 -7.86 -0.23 -20.59
C VAL A 239 -7.46 0.48 -19.29
N ILE A 240 -8.25 0.32 -18.21
CA ILE A 240 -7.96 0.93 -16.91
C ILE A 240 -6.63 0.42 -16.34
N VAL A 241 -6.35 -0.88 -16.45
CA VAL A 241 -5.11 -1.48 -15.96
C VAL A 241 -3.91 -1.02 -16.79
N VAL A 242 -4.03 -0.92 -18.12
CA VAL A 242 -2.96 -0.40 -18.98
C VAL A 242 -2.60 1.04 -18.61
N ILE A 243 -3.60 1.90 -18.39
CA ILE A 243 -3.37 3.29 -17.95
C ILE A 243 -2.72 3.31 -16.57
N SER A 244 -3.23 2.51 -15.62
CA SER A 244 -2.69 2.45 -14.26
C SER A 244 -1.23 1.96 -14.25
N ALA A 245 -0.94 0.93 -15.05
CA ALA A 245 0.40 0.37 -15.16
C ALA A 245 1.38 1.33 -15.84
N SER A 246 0.96 2.03 -16.90
CA SER A 246 1.80 3.02 -17.59
C SER A 246 2.13 4.23 -16.72
N VAL A 247 1.16 4.74 -15.95
CA VAL A 247 1.43 5.80 -14.96
C VAL A 247 2.39 5.30 -13.87
N THR A 248 2.24 4.07 -13.41
CA THR A 248 3.09 3.52 -12.32
C THR A 248 4.50 3.14 -12.79
N MET A 249 4.71 2.85 -14.07
CA MET A 249 6.03 2.50 -14.64
C MET A 249 6.75 3.67 -15.32
N GLY A 250 6.06 4.80 -15.54
CA GLY A 250 6.60 5.99 -16.17
C GLY A 250 7.27 6.99 -15.22
N TYR A 251 7.20 6.74 -13.90
CA TYR A 251 7.95 7.43 -12.84
C TYR A 251 8.95 6.46 -12.22
#